data_AF-A0AA36GMZ9-F1
#
_entry.id   AF-A0AA36GMZ9-F1
#
_cell.length_a   1.000
_cell.length_b   1.000
_cell.length_c   1.000
_cell.angle_alpha   90.00
_cell.angle_beta   90.00
_cell.angle_gamma   90.00
#
_symmetry.space_group_name_H-M   'P 1'
#
loop_
_entity.id
_entity.type
_entity.pdbx_description
1 polymer ?
#
loop_
_entity_poly.entity_id
_entity_poly.type
_entity_poly.pdbx_seq_one_letter_code
_entity_poly.pdbx_strand_id
1 'polypeptide(L)'
;MLTKVLEATPNDVEVLIDLAQLLEGVDPHKSLTLYENACDLIKTSEDGLQIDPPAAILNNIGALHMTLENCERAKEYFEAAEAKLQEDLEGDLCDSKLSSYVITMRYNLARCLEHLCLFEDAEVLYKGILREEENYTDCYLRLGCLARDRGQIYESSVWFKEAISVTVV
;
A
#
# COMPACT_ATOMS: atom_id res chain seq x y z
N MET A 1 0.92 -27.21 -4.05
CA MET A 1 0.37 -27.45 -5.40
C MET A 1 0.98 -26.45 -6.38
N LEU A 2 0.90 -25.15 -6.10
CA LEU A 2 1.51 -24.08 -6.92
C LEU A 2 3.03 -24.17 -7.11
N THR A 3 3.79 -24.63 -6.11
CA THR A 3 5.24 -24.84 -6.28
C THR A 3 5.59 -25.84 -7.38
N LYS A 4 4.78 -26.90 -7.56
CA LYS A 4 4.95 -27.87 -8.64
C LYS A 4 4.52 -27.34 -10.01
N VAL A 5 3.59 -26.38 -10.01
CA VAL A 5 3.18 -25.68 -11.24
C VAL A 5 4.30 -24.74 -11.67
N LEU A 6 4.91 -24.01 -10.75
CA LEU A 6 6.06 -23.15 -11.04
C LEU A 6 7.28 -23.94 -11.55
N GLU A 7 7.50 -25.18 -11.07
CA GLU A 7 8.52 -26.09 -11.63
C GLU A 7 8.24 -26.45 -13.11
N ALA A 8 6.97 -26.44 -13.53
CA ALA A 8 6.56 -26.75 -14.90
C ALA A 8 6.46 -25.49 -15.79
N THR A 9 6.14 -24.33 -15.22
CA THR A 9 5.99 -23.04 -15.90
C THR A 9 6.66 -21.91 -15.10
N PRO A 10 8.01 -21.83 -15.11
CA PRO A 10 8.76 -20.90 -14.24
C PRO A 10 8.58 -19.41 -14.57
N ASN A 11 8.07 -19.08 -15.76
CA ASN A 11 7.89 -17.71 -16.24
C ASN A 11 6.40 -17.31 -16.33
N ASP A 12 5.52 -18.04 -15.64
CA ASP A 12 4.11 -17.70 -15.60
C ASP A 12 3.87 -16.61 -14.55
N VAL A 13 3.56 -15.39 -15.02
CA VAL A 13 3.36 -14.20 -14.17
C VAL A 13 2.22 -14.40 -13.17
N GLU A 14 1.13 -15.05 -13.58
CA GLU A 14 -0.03 -15.27 -12.71
C GLU A 14 0.32 -16.23 -11.57
N VAL A 15 1.02 -17.33 -11.89
CA VAL A 15 1.48 -18.30 -10.88
C VAL A 15 2.49 -17.69 -9.91
N LEU A 16 3.38 -16.81 -10.39
CA LEU A 16 4.33 -16.09 -9.56
C LEU A 16 3.61 -15.17 -8.55
N ILE A 17 2.61 -14.41 -9.01
CA ILE A 17 1.81 -13.50 -8.18
C ILE A 17 1.02 -14.29 -7.13
N ASP A 18 0.30 -15.35 -7.53
CA ASP A 18 -0.49 -16.17 -6.62
C ASP A 18 0.37 -16.83 -5.54
N LEU A 19 1.55 -17.32 -5.92
CA LEU A 19 2.48 -17.91 -4.97
C LEU A 19 3.08 -16.86 -4.03
N ALA A 20 3.37 -15.65 -4.52
CA ALA A 20 3.84 -14.54 -3.69
C ALA A 20 2.82 -14.19 -2.62
N GLN A 21 1.56 -13.97 -3.00
CA GLN A 21 0.46 -13.66 -2.07
C GLN A 21 0.32 -14.67 -0.93
N LEU A 22 0.45 -15.97 -1.24
CA LEU A 22 0.40 -17.02 -0.22
C LEU A 22 1.57 -17.01 0.76
N LEU A 23 2.70 -16.41 0.37
CA LEU A 23 3.92 -16.37 1.15
C LEU A 23 4.11 -15.07 1.92
N GLU A 24 3.30 -14.02 1.69
CA GLU A 24 3.46 -12.71 2.33
C GLU A 24 3.59 -12.79 3.86
N GLY A 25 2.76 -13.60 4.52
CA GLY A 25 2.78 -13.79 5.98
C GLY A 25 3.63 -14.96 6.47
N VAL A 26 4.22 -15.77 5.57
CA VAL A 26 4.96 -16.99 5.92
C VAL A 26 6.46 -16.83 5.66
N ASP A 27 6.80 -16.27 4.50
CA ASP A 27 8.17 -16.02 4.05
C ASP A 27 8.18 -14.73 3.21
N PRO A 28 8.28 -13.56 3.85
CA PRO A 28 8.22 -12.27 3.18
C PRO A 28 9.39 -12.06 2.21
N HIS A 29 10.56 -12.67 2.46
CA HIS A 29 11.69 -12.62 1.54
C HIS A 29 11.39 -13.36 0.24
N LYS A 30 10.86 -14.58 0.33
CA LYS A 30 10.50 -15.36 -0.85
C LYS A 30 9.34 -14.72 -1.61
N SER A 31 8.35 -14.19 -0.90
CA SER A 31 7.26 -13.43 -1.50
C SER A 31 7.78 -12.24 -2.31
N LEU A 32 8.72 -11.48 -1.75
CA LEU A 32 9.33 -10.32 -2.40
C LEU A 32 10.03 -10.73 -3.70
N THR A 33 10.87 -11.77 -3.67
CA THR A 33 11.57 -12.26 -4.87
C THR A 33 10.60 -12.70 -5.97
N LEU A 34 9.48 -13.35 -5.61
CA LEU A 34 8.47 -13.78 -6.58
C LEU A 34 7.78 -12.58 -7.24
N TYR A 35 7.45 -11.54 -6.47
CA TYR A 35 6.87 -10.31 -7.01
C TYR A 35 7.86 -9.54 -7.90
N GLU A 36 9.14 -9.45 -7.51
CA GLU A 36 10.18 -8.82 -8.33
C GLU A 36 10.33 -9.55 -9.67
N ASN A 37 10.38 -10.88 -9.66
CA ASN A 37 10.43 -11.69 -10.88
C ASN A 37 9.19 -11.47 -11.76
N ALA A 38 7.99 -11.40 -11.17
CA ALA A 38 6.77 -11.10 -11.91
C ALA A 38 6.83 -9.71 -12.56
N CYS A 39 7.36 -8.71 -11.86
CA CYS A 39 7.52 -7.36 -12.39
C CYS A 39 8.51 -7.30 -13.55
N ASP A 40 9.63 -8.02 -13.46
CA ASP A 40 10.64 -8.10 -14.53
C ASP A 40 10.07 -8.79 -15.78
N LEU A 41 9.25 -9.82 -15.61
CA LEU A 41 8.55 -10.48 -16.70
C LEU A 41 7.51 -9.55 -17.35
N ILE A 42 6.70 -8.83 -16.57
CA ILE A 42 5.71 -7.86 -17.09
C ILE A 42 6.40 -6.78 -17.94
N LYS A 43 7.52 -6.24 -17.46
CA LYS A 43 8.29 -5.21 -18.20
C LYS A 43 8.90 -5.73 -19.50
N THR A 44 9.11 -7.04 -19.63
CA THR A 44 9.79 -7.66 -20.78
C THR A 44 8.84 -8.37 -21.74
N SER A 45 7.59 -8.64 -21.34
CA SER A 45 6.64 -9.47 -22.09
C SER A 45 5.90 -8.78 -23.23
N GLU A 46 5.84 -7.45 -23.26
CA GLU A 46 5.18 -6.76 -24.36
C GLU A 46 6.17 -6.31 -25.45
N ASP A 47 5.81 -6.56 -26.71
CA ASP A 47 6.54 -6.33 -27.96
C ASP A 47 7.20 -4.93 -28.07
N GLY A 48 8.26 -4.68 -27.29
CA GLY A 48 8.95 -3.40 -27.19
C GLY A 48 8.19 -2.30 -26.43
N LEU A 49 7.04 -2.59 -25.82
CA LEU A 49 6.33 -1.66 -24.92
C LEU A 49 6.74 -1.95 -23.47
N GLN A 50 7.32 -0.94 -22.82
CA GLN A 50 7.62 -1.03 -21.39
C GLN A 50 6.33 -0.76 -20.61
N ILE A 51 5.62 -1.82 -20.19
CA ILE A 51 4.53 -1.67 -19.22
C ILE A 51 5.10 -1.69 -17.80
N ASP A 52 4.74 -0.68 -17.03
CA ASP A 52 4.97 -0.67 -15.59
C ASP A 52 4.08 -1.69 -14.85
N PRO A 53 4.59 -2.33 -13.79
CA PRO A 53 3.79 -3.26 -13.00
C PRO A 53 2.50 -2.60 -12.45
N PRO A 54 1.41 -3.36 -12.33
CA PRO A 54 0.17 -2.86 -11.74
C PRO A 54 0.39 -2.28 -10.34
N ALA A 55 -0.32 -1.18 -10.04
CA ALA A 55 -0.22 -0.47 -8.76
C ALA A 55 -0.44 -1.38 -7.53
N ALA A 56 -1.32 -2.38 -7.65
CA ALA A 56 -1.55 -3.37 -6.58
C ALA A 56 -0.30 -4.20 -6.24
N ILE A 57 0.48 -4.61 -7.25
CA ILE A 57 1.72 -5.37 -7.03
C ILE A 57 2.78 -4.47 -6.39
N LEU A 58 2.92 -3.23 -6.86
CA LEU A 58 3.84 -2.24 -6.29
C LEU A 58 3.52 -1.99 -4.81
N ASN A 59 2.24 -1.82 -4.46
CA ASN A 59 1.81 -1.66 -3.07
C ASN A 59 2.16 -2.89 -2.20
N ASN A 60 1.97 -4.11 -2.71
CA ASN A 60 2.31 -5.32 -1.96
C ASN A 60 3.83 -5.45 -1.75
N ILE A 61 4.64 -5.10 -2.75
CA ILE A 61 6.11 -5.01 -2.60
C ILE A 61 6.48 -3.97 -1.53
N GLY A 62 5.84 -2.81 -1.53
CA GLY A 62 6.02 -1.79 -0.48
C GLY A 62 5.70 -2.32 0.92
N ALA A 63 4.58 -3.04 1.08
CA ALA A 63 4.19 -3.66 2.35
C ALA A 63 5.16 -4.76 2.81
N LEU A 64 5.73 -5.53 1.89
CA LEU A 64 6.79 -6.49 2.20
C LEU A 64 8.06 -5.79 2.66
N HIS A 65 8.46 -4.70 2.00
CA HIS A 65 9.60 -3.90 2.46
C HIS A 65 9.36 -3.29 3.85
N MET A 66 8.15 -2.86 4.18
CA MET A 66 7.78 -2.44 5.55
C MET A 66 7.98 -3.58 6.56
N THR A 67 7.51 -4.78 6.21
CA THR A 67 7.64 -5.98 7.07
C THR A 67 9.11 -6.36 7.29
N LEU A 68 9.95 -6.11 6.29
CA LEU A 68 11.40 -6.34 6.33
C LEU A 68 12.20 -5.16 6.90
N GLU A 69 11.53 -4.16 7.48
CA GLU A 69 12.12 -2.93 8.06
C GLU A 69 12.87 -2.03 7.04
N ASN A 70 12.67 -2.24 5.75
CA ASN A 70 13.26 -1.46 4.66
C ASN A 70 12.36 -0.27 4.27
N CYS A 71 12.11 0.64 5.20
CA CYS A 71 11.12 1.70 5.05
C CYS A 71 11.40 2.67 3.88
N GLU A 72 12.67 2.95 3.56
CA GLU A 72 13.02 3.83 2.41
C GLU A 72 12.58 3.20 1.08
N ARG A 73 12.85 1.90 0.87
CA ARG A 73 12.38 1.20 -0.32
C ARG A 73 10.86 1.08 -0.34
N ALA A 74 10.25 0.81 0.82
CA ALA A 74 8.79 0.77 0.91
C ALA A 74 8.15 2.07 0.43
N LYS A 75 8.69 3.21 0.84
CA LYS A 75 8.23 4.53 0.41
C LYS A 75 8.27 4.69 -1.11
N GLU A 76 9.39 4.35 -1.76
CA GLU A 76 9.52 4.42 -3.22
C GLU A 76 8.44 3.60 -3.94
N TYR A 77 8.16 2.38 -3.45
CA TYR A 77 7.12 1.53 -4.04
C TYR A 77 5.71 2.06 -3.80
N PHE A 78 5.41 2.62 -2.63
CA PHE A 78 4.10 3.22 -2.36
C PHE A 78 3.86 4.47 -3.20
N GLU A 79 4.86 5.34 -3.36
CA GLU A 79 4.77 6.52 -4.23
C GLU A 79 4.59 6.12 -5.70
N ALA A 80 5.31 5.09 -6.16
CA ALA A 80 5.14 4.54 -7.52
C ALA A 80 3.75 3.92 -7.71
N ALA A 81 3.22 3.21 -6.71
CA ALA A 81 1.87 2.64 -6.76
C ALA A 81 0.80 3.72 -6.87
N GLU A 82 0.89 4.78 -6.05
CA GLU A 82 -0.06 5.90 -6.09
C GLU A 82 0.01 6.64 -7.43
N ALA A 83 1.21 6.94 -7.93
CA ALA A 83 1.38 7.61 -9.23
C ALA A 83 0.76 6.79 -10.37
N LYS A 84 1.01 5.49 -10.39
CA LYS A 84 0.43 4.57 -11.40
C LYS A 84 -1.09 4.56 -11.34
N LEU A 85 -1.64 4.50 -10.13
CA LEU A 85 -3.09 4.49 -9.95
C LEU A 85 -3.75 5.80 -10.37
N GLN A 86 -3.06 6.93 -10.16
CA GLN A 86 -3.52 8.24 -10.61
C GLN A 86 -3.54 8.36 -12.15
N GLU A 87 -2.54 7.81 -12.84
CA GLU A 87 -2.56 7.71 -14.31
C GLU A 87 -3.77 6.90 -14.81
N ASP A 88 -4.06 5.77 -14.15
CA ASP A 88 -5.19 4.91 -14.51
C ASP A 88 -6.55 5.60 -14.27
N LEU A 89 -6.64 6.46 -13.25
CA LEU A 89 -7.83 7.27 -12.92
C LEU A 89 -8.11 8.38 -13.95
N GLU A 90 -7.07 8.98 -14.52
CA GLU A 90 -7.20 9.99 -15.58
C GLU A 90 -7.71 9.36 -16.89
N GLY A 91 -7.54 8.04 -17.05
CA GLY A 91 -8.07 7.24 -18.17
C GLY A 91 -9.53 6.81 -18.00
N ASP A 92 -10.48 7.74 -17.94
CA ASP A 92 -11.95 7.56 -18.09
C ASP A 92 -12.67 6.49 -17.20
N LEU A 93 -11.96 5.85 -16.26
CA LEU A 93 -12.47 4.77 -15.39
C LEU A 93 -12.58 5.25 -13.94
N CYS A 94 -13.50 6.17 -13.67
CA CYS A 94 -13.88 6.51 -12.30
C CYS A 94 -14.82 5.43 -11.73
N ASP A 95 -14.26 4.27 -11.36
CA ASP A 95 -14.95 3.23 -10.60
C ASP A 95 -14.75 3.48 -9.10
N SER A 96 -15.82 3.35 -8.30
CA SER A 96 -15.75 3.43 -6.84
C SER A 96 -14.76 2.43 -6.23
N LYS A 97 -14.51 1.31 -6.93
CA LYS A 97 -13.51 0.32 -6.52
C LYS A 97 -12.08 0.87 -6.60
N LEU A 98 -11.81 1.73 -7.57
CA LEU A 98 -10.50 2.36 -7.77
C LEU A 98 -10.18 3.35 -6.63
N SER A 99 -11.21 4.06 -6.14
CA SER A 99 -11.10 4.95 -4.97
C SER A 99 -10.67 4.20 -3.71
N SER A 100 -11.18 2.99 -3.46
CA SER A 100 -10.77 2.17 -2.31
C SER A 100 -9.29 1.75 -2.37
N TYR A 101 -8.78 1.46 -3.57
CA TYR A 101 -7.35 1.16 -3.76
C TYR A 101 -6.47 2.38 -3.49
N VAL A 102 -6.87 3.58 -3.94
CA VAL A 102 -6.14 4.83 -3.66
C VAL A 102 -6.04 5.06 -2.15
N ILE A 103 -7.16 4.91 -1.43
CA ILE A 103 -7.20 5.08 0.02
C ILE A 103 -6.22 4.12 0.70
N THR A 104 -6.20 2.85 0.29
CA THR A 104 -5.29 1.84 0.85
C THR A 104 -3.83 2.19 0.60
N MET A 105 -3.48 2.61 -0.62
CA MET A 105 -2.10 2.98 -0.98
C MET A 105 -1.63 4.21 -0.20
N ARG A 106 -2.46 5.25 -0.12
CA ARG A 106 -2.17 6.46 0.67
C ARG A 106 -2.03 6.15 2.15
N TYR A 107 -2.86 5.26 2.69
CA TYR A 107 -2.78 4.83 4.07
C TYR A 107 -1.43 4.13 4.34
N ASN A 108 -1.02 3.23 3.47
CA ASN A 108 0.26 2.52 3.58
C ASN A 108 1.45 3.48 3.47
N LEU A 109 1.41 4.44 2.56
CA LEU A 109 2.41 5.51 2.46
C LEU A 109 2.47 6.33 3.76
N ALA A 110 1.32 6.74 4.31
CA ALA A 110 1.27 7.48 5.57
C ALA A 110 1.88 6.67 6.74
N ARG A 111 1.57 5.37 6.83
CA ARG A 111 2.20 4.48 7.81
C ARG A 111 3.71 4.43 7.61
N CYS A 112 4.18 4.29 6.38
CA CYS A 112 5.61 4.30 6.05
C CYS A 112 6.30 5.60 6.49
N LEU A 113 5.67 6.75 6.24
CA LEU A 113 6.18 8.05 6.67
C LEU A 113 6.28 8.16 8.20
N GLU A 114 5.31 7.61 8.95
CA GLU A 114 5.44 7.52 10.42
C GLU A 114 6.65 6.69 10.85
N HIS A 115 6.92 5.55 10.19
CA HIS A 115 8.09 4.71 10.47
C HIS A 115 9.41 5.42 10.14
N LEU A 116 9.40 6.34 9.17
CA LEU A 116 10.52 7.20 8.80
C LEU A 116 10.61 8.48 9.66
N CYS A 117 9.76 8.64 10.67
CA CYS A 117 9.66 9.84 11.51
C CYS A 117 9.28 11.13 10.75
N LEU A 118 8.66 11.00 9.57
CA LEU A 118 8.12 12.10 8.77
C LEU A 118 6.66 12.36 9.16
N PHE A 119 6.45 12.79 10.39
CA PHE A 119 5.13 12.82 11.03
C PHE A 119 4.18 13.86 10.42
N GLU A 120 4.71 15.00 9.98
CA GLU A 120 3.93 16.07 9.34
C GLU A 120 3.34 15.60 8.01
N ASP A 121 4.14 14.91 7.20
CA ASP A 121 3.70 14.38 5.91
C ASP A 121 2.68 13.24 6.09
N ALA A 122 2.91 12.36 7.07
CA ALA A 122 1.94 11.31 7.44
C ALA A 122 0.59 11.89 7.87
N GLU A 123 0.61 12.97 8.68
CA GLU A 123 -0.59 13.66 9.13
C GLU A 123 -1.38 14.27 7.96
N VAL A 124 -0.70 14.86 6.98
CA VAL A 124 -1.32 15.40 5.77
C VAL A 124 -2.06 14.31 5.01
N LEU A 125 -1.45 13.13 4.86
CA LEU A 125 -2.07 12.00 4.17
C LEU A 125 -3.27 11.44 4.94
N TYR A 126 -3.17 11.25 6.26
CA TYR A 126 -4.31 10.78 7.06
C TYR A 126 -5.50 11.74 7.01
N LYS A 127 -5.24 13.05 7.12
CA LYS A 127 -6.29 14.07 6.94
C LYS A 127 -6.83 14.09 5.52
N GLY A 128 -6.01 13.77 4.52
CA GLY A 128 -6.42 13.61 3.13
C GLY A 128 -7.43 12.50 2.95
N ILE A 129 -7.12 11.32 3.48
CA ILE A 129 -8.03 10.16 3.44
C ILE A 129 -9.36 10.51 4.09
N LEU A 130 -9.36 11.15 5.27
CA LEU A 130 -10.60 11.53 5.96
C LEU A 130 -11.45 12.58 5.23
N ARG A 131 -10.89 13.34 4.28
CA ARG A 131 -11.69 14.23 3.42
C ARG A 131 -12.44 13.47 2.33
N GLU A 132 -11.94 12.30 1.95
CA GLU A 132 -12.51 11.45 0.89
C GLU A 132 -13.41 10.35 1.47
N GLU A 133 -12.97 9.73 2.57
CA GLU A 133 -13.66 8.66 3.29
C GLU A 133 -13.68 8.98 4.79
N GLU A 134 -14.74 9.66 5.22
CA GLU A 134 -14.93 10.06 6.62
C GLU A 134 -15.11 8.86 7.56
N ASN A 135 -15.44 7.66 7.05
CA ASN A 135 -15.62 6.48 7.88
C ASN A 135 -14.33 5.68 8.14
N TYR A 136 -13.18 6.15 7.64
CA TYR A 136 -11.91 5.44 7.76
C TYR A 136 -11.31 5.55 9.18
N THR A 137 -11.84 4.74 10.09
CA THR A 137 -11.55 4.76 11.54
C THR A 137 -10.06 4.75 11.86
N ASP A 138 -9.26 3.98 11.13
CA ASP A 138 -7.83 3.86 11.38
C ASP A 138 -7.09 5.20 11.26
N CYS A 139 -7.50 6.08 10.34
CA CYS A 139 -6.88 7.41 10.19
C CYS A 139 -7.07 8.26 11.46
N TYR A 140 -8.25 8.24 12.06
CA TYR A 140 -8.51 8.93 13.34
C TYR A 140 -7.62 8.38 14.45
N LEU A 141 -7.47 7.05 14.54
CA LEU A 141 -6.61 6.43 15.54
C LEU A 141 -5.13 6.80 15.35
N ARG A 142 -4.64 6.85 14.11
CA ARG A 142 -3.27 7.27 13.81
C ARG A 142 -3.05 8.74 14.16
N LEU A 143 -3.93 9.64 13.75
CA LEU A 143 -3.88 11.07 14.10
C LEU A 143 -3.90 11.29 15.62
N GLY A 144 -4.72 10.54 16.34
CA GLY A 144 -4.75 10.56 17.80
C GLY A 144 -3.43 10.12 18.44
N CYS A 145 -2.78 9.09 17.89
CA CYS A 145 -1.45 8.65 18.34
C CYS A 145 -0.37 9.70 18.06
N LEU A 146 -0.34 10.27 16.85
CA LEU A 146 0.62 11.32 16.49
C LEU A 146 0.51 12.55 17.40
N ALA A 147 -0.71 13.03 17.65
CA ALA A 147 -0.95 14.15 18.55
C ALA A 147 -0.53 13.82 19.99
N ARG A 148 -0.81 12.60 20.48
CA ARG A 148 -0.39 12.14 21.81
C ARG A 148 1.13 12.17 21.93
N ASP A 149 1.83 11.63 20.94
CA ASP A 149 3.29 11.47 20.98
C ASP A 149 4.00 12.85 20.90
N ARG A 150 3.35 13.86 20.33
CA ARG A 150 3.75 15.29 20.39
C ARG A 150 3.35 16.00 21.69
N GLY A 151 2.68 15.33 22.63
CA GLY A 151 2.19 15.93 23.88
C GLY A 151 0.91 16.77 23.74
N GLN A 152 0.26 16.74 22.58
CA GLN A 152 -0.99 17.46 22.29
C GLN A 152 -2.20 16.66 22.80
N ILE A 153 -2.29 16.47 24.12
CA ILE A 153 -3.27 15.58 24.76
C ILE A 153 -4.72 15.96 24.45
N TYR A 154 -5.03 17.25 24.34
CA TYR A 154 -6.37 17.71 24.01
C TYR A 154 -6.78 17.29 22.59
N GLU A 155 -5.91 17.55 21.60
CA GLU A 155 -6.14 17.17 20.21
C GLU A 155 -6.24 15.65 20.03
N SER A 156 -5.34 14.91 20.68
CA SER A 156 -5.40 13.44 20.72
C SER A 156 -6.75 12.93 21.22
N SER A 157 -7.28 13.52 22.31
CA SER A 157 -8.60 13.14 22.83
C SER A 157 -9.74 13.46 21.88
N VAL A 158 -9.64 14.53 21.08
CA VAL A 158 -10.64 14.84 20.05
C VAL A 158 -10.61 13.74 18.99
N TRP A 159 -9.43 13.40 18.45
CA TRP A 159 -9.32 12.37 17.42
C TRP A 159 -9.85 11.00 17.87
N PHE A 160 -9.57 10.57 19.10
CA PHE A 160 -10.12 9.32 19.60
C PHE A 160 -11.63 9.34 19.81
N LYS A 161 -12.23 10.49 20.15
CA LYS A 161 -13.69 10.62 20.24
C LYS A 161 -14.33 10.51 18.86
N GLU A 162 -13.77 11.16 17.84
CA GLU A 162 -14.25 11.05 16.46
C GLU A 162 -14.17 9.59 15.97
N ALA A 163 -13.08 8.88 16.24
CA ALA A 163 -12.95 7.45 15.91
C ALA A 163 -14.10 6.60 16.48
N ILE A 164 -14.47 6.84 17.76
CA ILE A 164 -15.58 6.14 18.41
C ILE A 164 -16.92 6.51 17.78
N SER A 165 -17.14 7.80 17.49
CA SER A 165 -18.39 8.27 16.86
C SER A 165 -18.63 7.59 15.52
N VAL A 166 -17.58 7.43 14.70
CA VAL A 166 -17.63 6.76 13.40
C VAL A 166 -17.84 5.25 13.52
N THR A 167 -17.20 4.60 14.49
CA THR A 167 -17.28 3.13 14.68
C THR A 167 -18.67 2.65 15.12
N VAL A 168 -19.50 3.54 15.68
CA VAL A 168 -20.81 3.21 16.29
C VAL A 168 -21.99 3.42 15.31
N VAL A 169 -21.72 3.80 14.06
CA VAL A 169 -22.73 3.95 12.99
C VAL A 169 -22.90 2.64 12.21
#